data_AF-A0A158DHD7-F1
#
_entry.id   AF-A0A158DHD7-F1
#
_cell.length_a   1.000
_cell.length_b   1.000
_cell.length_c   1.000
_cell.angle_alpha   90.00
_cell.angle_beta   90.00
_cell.angle_gamma   90.00
#
_symmetry.space_group_name_H-M   'P 1'
#
loop_
_entity.id
_entity.type
_entity.pdbx_description
1 polymer ?
#
loop_
_entity_poly.entity_id
_entity_poly.type
_entity_poly.pdbx_seq_one_letter_code
_entity_poly.pdbx_strand_id
1 'polypeptide(L)'
;MDMDGDWPLPRPTTFFKVDRRPAGSSLSKASSIASTFSLLATPVVAEAVQRARELSATSDAEGFHQLRVAFRKLRALYWAYSPYLGEEATAQATEEFKRLAAVAGGTRDWDIAGELLKAAQESGASVEMLVAAAREKRAQAVVHSQTMIKGDDVEAFLNDVLFRAQTALQSNCNDLPVRAFAERRVRLAQRALQKRSRRAARNEIAHEEHLHDVRKAGKKLRYLLEFFQPVIKGGHGRTIRNLTSVQNKLGLFNDIAASEFLIRSATFSGVPTEVLLESLQWLKQQKNRRMRAASRRVRAIAG
;
A
#
# COMPACT_ATOMS: atom_id res chain seq x y z
N MET A 1 -3.32 7.68 14.84
CA MET A 1 -2.50 6.85 13.94
C MET A 1 -2.56 7.37 12.52
N ASP A 2 -1.54 8.13 12.15
CA ASP A 2 -1.33 8.61 10.80
C ASP A 2 -0.69 7.51 9.96
N MET A 3 -1.28 7.19 8.79
CA MET A 3 -0.97 5.96 8.05
C MET A 3 0.15 6.18 7.03
N ASP A 4 1.20 6.91 7.41
CA ASP A 4 1.94 7.72 6.44
C ASP A 4 3.25 7.11 5.97
N GLY A 5 3.13 6.27 4.95
CA GLY A 5 4.19 6.00 3.98
C GLY A 5 3.54 6.01 2.60
N ASP A 6 3.56 7.16 1.92
CA ASP A 6 2.86 7.36 0.66
C ASP A 6 3.61 6.71 -0.51
N TRP A 7 2.93 5.84 -1.24
CA TRP A 7 3.49 5.19 -2.44
C TRP A 7 2.40 4.76 -3.42
N PRO A 8 2.64 4.86 -4.74
CA PRO A 8 1.75 4.37 -5.79
C PRO A 8 1.35 2.89 -5.75
N LEU A 9 0.32 2.58 -6.53
CA LEU A 9 -0.31 1.27 -6.66
C LEU A 9 -0.36 0.91 -8.15
N PRO A 10 -0.07 -0.34 -8.52
CA PRO A 10 -0.27 -0.81 -9.88
C PRO A 10 -1.75 -0.90 -10.27
N ARG A 11 -1.98 -1.01 -11.58
CA ARG A 11 -3.24 -1.43 -12.21
C ARG A 11 -3.58 -2.87 -11.80
N PRO A 12 -4.86 -3.25 -11.75
CA PRO A 12 -5.30 -4.54 -11.23
C PRO A 12 -5.07 -5.63 -12.27
N THR A 13 -3.91 -6.27 -12.26
CA THR A 13 -3.71 -7.55 -12.96
C THR A 13 -3.90 -8.74 -12.03
N THR A 14 -3.87 -8.54 -10.71
CA THR A 14 -4.21 -9.56 -9.73
C THR A 14 -5.43 -9.13 -8.94
N PHE A 15 -6.60 -9.57 -9.42
CA PHE A 15 -7.66 -9.93 -8.47
C PHE A 15 -7.02 -10.85 -7.44
N PHE A 16 -7.48 -10.78 -6.20
CA PHE A 16 -7.23 -11.79 -5.18
C PHE A 16 -7.72 -13.14 -5.73
N LYS A 17 -6.93 -13.79 -6.58
CA LYS A 17 -6.99 -15.23 -6.72
C LYS A 17 -6.41 -15.70 -5.42
N VAL A 18 -7.32 -15.99 -4.49
CA VAL A 18 -7.07 -17.02 -3.50
C VAL A 18 -6.83 -18.30 -4.31
N ASP A 19 -5.67 -18.41 -4.95
CA ASP A 19 -5.28 -19.65 -5.60
C ASP A 19 -5.10 -20.65 -4.46
N ARG A 20 -6.09 -21.56 -4.39
CA ARG A 20 -6.17 -22.75 -3.53
C ARG A 20 -5.81 -22.50 -2.07
N ARG A 21 -6.80 -22.06 -1.30
CA ARG A 21 -6.84 -22.34 0.15
C ARG A 21 -6.63 -23.86 0.36
N PRO A 22 -5.70 -24.30 1.22
CA PRO A 22 -5.70 -25.68 1.67
C PRO A 22 -7.07 -25.97 2.33
N ALA A 23 -7.68 -27.08 1.94
CA ALA A 23 -8.94 -27.53 2.51
C ALA A 23 -8.74 -27.78 4.02
N GLY A 24 -9.38 -26.98 4.88
CA GLY A 24 -9.31 -27.20 6.33
C GLY A 24 -9.88 -26.11 7.23
N SER A 25 -9.92 -24.83 6.82
CA SER A 25 -10.43 -23.76 7.70
C SER A 25 -11.22 -22.70 6.93
N SER A 26 -12.47 -23.03 6.59
CA SER A 26 -13.36 -22.03 6.00
C SER A 26 -13.77 -21.01 7.07
N LEU A 27 -13.32 -19.77 6.92
CA LEU A 27 -13.82 -18.60 7.65
C LEU A 27 -15.35 -18.63 7.66
N SER A 28 -15.95 -18.80 8.84
CA SER A 28 -17.38 -18.86 9.05
C SER A 28 -17.86 -17.60 9.76
N LYS A 29 -19.13 -17.25 9.57
CA LYS A 29 -19.77 -16.13 10.29
C LYS A 29 -19.80 -16.34 11.80
N ALA A 30 -19.72 -17.61 12.24
CA ALA A 30 -19.68 -18.03 13.64
C ALA A 30 -18.26 -18.12 14.21
N SER A 31 -17.21 -17.92 13.40
CA SER A 31 -15.84 -17.88 13.91
C SER A 31 -15.69 -16.75 14.93
N SER A 32 -14.92 -16.99 15.99
CA SER A 32 -14.59 -15.94 16.96
C SER A 32 -13.69 -14.87 16.34
N ILE A 33 -13.71 -13.66 16.93
CA ILE A 33 -12.84 -12.55 16.50
C ILE A 33 -11.37 -12.97 16.51
N ALA A 34 -10.92 -13.62 17.59
CA ALA A 34 -9.54 -14.07 17.78
C ALA A 34 -9.12 -15.13 16.75
N SER A 35 -9.91 -16.20 16.58
CA SER A 35 -9.61 -17.25 15.59
C SER A 35 -9.58 -16.69 14.16
N THR A 36 -10.47 -15.74 13.85
CA THR A 36 -10.49 -15.08 12.54
C THR A 36 -9.22 -14.25 12.29
N PHE A 37 -8.67 -13.58 13.31
CA PHE A 37 -7.41 -12.86 13.14
C PHE A 37 -6.29 -13.81 12.71
N SER A 38 -6.12 -14.93 13.42
CA SER A 38 -5.10 -15.94 13.08
C SER A 38 -5.26 -16.44 11.65
N LEU A 39 -6.49 -16.79 11.25
CA LEU A 39 -6.78 -17.26 9.89
C LEU A 39 -6.46 -16.21 8.79
N LEU A 40 -6.55 -14.92 9.11
CA LEU A 40 -6.26 -13.83 8.16
C LEU A 40 -4.80 -13.38 8.18
N ALA A 41 -4.17 -13.35 9.36
CA ALA A 41 -2.83 -12.82 9.57
C ALA A 41 -1.74 -13.83 9.18
N THR A 42 -1.87 -15.09 9.59
CA THR A 42 -0.87 -16.14 9.35
C THR A 42 -0.44 -16.26 7.89
N PRO A 43 -1.35 -16.34 6.89
CA PRO A 43 -0.91 -16.42 5.48
C PRO A 43 -0.20 -15.16 5.00
N VAL A 44 -0.58 -13.98 5.49
CA VAL A 44 0.08 -12.70 5.12
C VAL A 44 1.47 -12.60 5.75
N VAL A 45 1.64 -13.09 6.98
CA VAL A 45 2.94 -13.20 7.65
C VAL A 45 3.83 -14.19 6.90
N ALA A 46 3.32 -15.37 6.57
CA ALA A 46 4.08 -16.37 5.82
C ALA A 46 4.53 -15.84 4.44
N GLU A 47 3.65 -15.15 3.71
CA GLU A 47 3.98 -14.48 2.45
C GLU A 47 5.10 -13.44 2.65
N ALA A 48 4.99 -12.59 3.68
CA ALA A 48 6.02 -11.59 3.97
C ALA A 48 7.38 -12.21 4.34
N VAL A 49 7.40 -13.25 5.17
CA VAL A 49 8.62 -13.98 5.54
C VAL A 49 9.27 -14.62 4.32
N GLN A 50 8.46 -15.31 3.50
CA GLN A 50 8.96 -15.93 2.27
C GLN A 50 9.61 -14.89 1.36
N ARG A 51 8.93 -13.76 1.10
CA ARG A 51 9.50 -12.71 0.25
C ARG A 51 10.74 -12.08 0.87
N ALA A 52 10.76 -11.81 2.17
CA ALA A 52 11.94 -11.27 2.83
C ALA A 52 13.17 -12.20 2.70
N ARG A 53 12.98 -13.51 2.81
CA ARG A 53 14.06 -14.51 2.59
C ARG A 53 14.54 -14.53 1.13
N GLU A 54 13.62 -14.52 0.16
CA GLU A 54 13.95 -14.55 -1.27
C GLU A 54 14.68 -13.30 -1.78
N LEU A 55 14.49 -12.14 -1.12
CA LEU A 55 15.19 -10.88 -1.45
C LEU A 55 16.71 -10.97 -1.30
N SER A 56 17.20 -11.86 -0.42
CA SER A 56 18.64 -12.11 -0.26
C SER A 56 19.26 -12.79 -1.50
N ALA A 57 18.47 -13.59 -2.22
CA ALA A 57 18.92 -14.38 -3.36
C ALA A 57 18.56 -13.75 -4.72
N THR A 58 17.52 -12.92 -4.76
CA THR A 58 16.98 -12.37 -6.01
C THR A 58 16.66 -10.88 -5.89
N SER A 59 16.98 -10.11 -6.93
CA SER A 59 16.64 -8.68 -7.02
C SER A 59 15.35 -8.44 -7.82
N ASP A 60 14.41 -9.37 -7.75
CA ASP A 60 13.15 -9.27 -8.50
C ASP A 60 12.27 -8.15 -7.93
N ALA A 61 11.87 -7.22 -8.81
CA ALA A 61 11.00 -6.11 -8.48
C ALA A 61 9.64 -6.58 -7.93
N GLU A 62 9.17 -7.75 -8.38
CA GLU A 62 7.92 -8.33 -7.90
C GLU A 62 8.03 -8.84 -6.46
N GLY A 63 9.18 -9.35 -6.03
CA GLY A 63 9.43 -9.76 -4.64
C GLY A 63 9.32 -8.59 -3.66
N PHE A 64 9.98 -7.47 -3.97
CA PHE A 64 9.84 -6.22 -3.21
C PHE A 64 8.40 -5.72 -3.21
N HIS A 65 7.71 -5.81 -4.36
CA HIS A 65 6.32 -5.39 -4.48
C HIS A 65 5.40 -6.17 -3.54
N GLN A 66 5.49 -7.51 -3.54
CA GLN A 66 4.65 -8.38 -2.73
C GLN A 66 4.91 -8.20 -1.24
N LEU A 67 6.18 -8.05 -0.84
CA LEU A 67 6.54 -7.74 0.55
C LEU A 67 5.88 -6.44 1.04
N ARG A 68 5.91 -5.37 0.23
CA ARG A 68 5.21 -4.11 0.54
C ARG A 68 3.69 -4.30 0.65
N VAL A 69 3.11 -5.12 -0.22
CA VAL A 69 1.67 -5.42 -0.18
C VAL A 69 1.31 -6.16 1.11
N ALA A 70 2.13 -7.13 1.54
CA ALA A 70 1.93 -7.87 2.78
C ALA A 70 1.96 -6.95 4.01
N PHE A 71 2.95 -6.06 4.13
CA PHE A 71 2.99 -5.09 5.23
C PHE A 71 1.79 -4.14 5.25
N ARG A 72 1.31 -3.67 4.08
CA ARG A 72 0.08 -2.85 4.01
C ARG A 72 -1.17 -3.61 4.45
N LYS A 73 -1.27 -4.88 4.06
CA LYS A 73 -2.33 -5.80 4.50
C LYS A 73 -2.30 -5.97 6.02
N LEU A 74 -1.13 -6.23 6.61
CA LEU A 74 -0.94 -6.32 8.06
C LEU A 74 -1.35 -5.03 8.77
N ARG A 75 -0.93 -3.86 8.27
CA ARG A 75 -1.35 -2.55 8.83
C ARG A 75 -2.87 -2.37 8.80
N ALA A 76 -3.55 -2.79 7.73
CA ALA A 76 -5.01 -2.73 7.65
C ALA A 76 -5.69 -3.68 8.66
N LEU A 77 -5.13 -4.88 8.84
CA LEU A 77 -5.62 -5.87 9.80
C LEU A 77 -5.42 -5.40 11.25
N TYR A 78 -4.23 -4.93 11.60
CA TYR A 78 -3.93 -4.33 12.90
C TYR A 78 -4.83 -3.13 13.20
N TRP A 79 -5.04 -2.26 12.22
CA TRP A 79 -6.03 -1.20 12.37
C TRP A 79 -7.43 -1.75 12.64
N ALA A 80 -7.86 -2.84 12.01
CA ALA A 80 -9.19 -3.41 12.26
C ALA A 80 -9.32 -3.94 13.70
N TYR A 81 -8.29 -4.61 14.19
CA TYR A 81 -8.24 -5.27 15.50
C TYR A 81 -7.75 -4.38 16.64
N SER A 82 -7.40 -3.12 16.36
CA SER A 82 -6.92 -2.15 17.36
C SER A 82 -7.77 -2.02 18.64
N PRO A 83 -9.11 -2.18 18.65
CA PRO A 83 -9.89 -2.13 19.89
C PRO A 83 -9.53 -3.22 20.91
N TYR A 84 -8.97 -4.34 20.44
CA TYR A 84 -8.60 -5.48 21.29
C TYR A 84 -7.08 -5.60 21.47
N LEU A 85 -6.31 -5.11 20.50
CA LEU A 85 -4.85 -5.09 20.57
C LEU A 85 -4.31 -3.95 21.46
N GLY A 86 -5.12 -2.91 21.69
CA GLY A 86 -4.68 -1.68 22.35
C GLY A 86 -4.02 -0.71 21.37
N GLU A 87 -4.13 0.59 21.68
CA GLU A 87 -3.66 1.66 20.79
C GLU A 87 -2.13 1.65 20.66
N GLU A 88 -1.41 1.53 21.77
CA GLU A 88 0.05 1.57 21.79
C GLU A 88 0.68 0.39 21.02
N ALA A 89 0.28 -0.85 21.32
CA ALA A 89 0.79 -2.03 20.64
C ALA A 89 0.47 -2.01 19.13
N THR A 90 -0.72 -1.53 18.76
CA THR A 90 -1.07 -1.32 17.36
C THR A 90 -0.15 -0.27 16.71
N ALA A 91 0.15 0.83 17.39
CA ALA A 91 0.98 1.91 16.85
C ALA A 91 2.39 1.41 16.58
N GLN A 92 3.01 0.77 17.57
CA GLN A 92 4.36 0.21 17.48
C GLN A 92 4.49 -0.78 16.30
N ALA A 93 3.59 -1.76 16.22
CA ALA A 93 3.61 -2.74 15.13
C ALA A 93 3.40 -2.08 13.75
N THR A 94 2.45 -1.14 13.65
CA THR A 94 2.13 -0.51 12.37
C THR A 94 3.19 0.47 11.86
N GLU A 95 3.94 1.12 12.76
CA GLU A 95 5.10 1.93 12.39
C GLU A 95 6.25 1.06 11.90
N GLU A 96 6.50 -0.09 12.52
CA GLU A 96 7.56 -0.98 12.04
C GLU A 96 7.21 -1.63 10.69
N PHE A 97 5.95 -2.05 10.50
CA PHE A 97 5.47 -2.48 9.16
C PHE A 97 5.63 -1.37 8.12
N LYS A 98 5.42 -0.12 8.50
CA LYS A 98 5.58 1.04 7.61
C LYS A 98 7.05 1.27 7.27
N ARG A 99 7.95 1.18 8.25
CA ARG A 99 9.40 1.28 8.05
C ARG A 99 9.89 0.21 7.08
N LEU A 100 9.57 -1.06 7.33
CA LEU A 100 9.96 -2.17 6.45
C LEU A 100 9.38 -2.04 5.03
N ALA A 101 8.12 -1.60 4.91
CA ALA A 101 7.51 -1.33 3.60
C ALA A 101 8.11 -0.12 2.85
N ALA A 102 8.73 0.82 3.56
CA ALA A 102 9.45 1.94 2.98
C ALA A 102 10.83 1.51 2.48
N VAL A 103 11.55 0.71 3.27
CA VAL A 103 12.84 0.12 2.86
C VAL A 103 12.66 -0.75 1.62
N ALA A 104 11.69 -1.67 1.62
CA ALA A 104 11.37 -2.48 0.43
C ALA A 104 10.87 -1.63 -0.75
N GLY A 105 10.60 -0.35 -0.50
CA GLY A 105 10.03 0.55 -1.47
C GLY A 105 11.00 1.18 -2.43
N GLY A 106 12.18 1.58 -1.96
CA GLY A 106 13.12 2.41 -2.72
C GLY A 106 13.40 1.87 -4.13
N THR A 107 13.52 0.56 -4.30
CA THR A 107 13.70 -0.06 -5.63
C THR A 107 12.53 0.21 -6.58
N ARG A 108 11.29 -0.02 -6.13
CA ARG A 108 10.09 0.22 -6.95
C ARG A 108 9.91 1.70 -7.24
N ASP A 109 10.40 2.55 -6.36
CA ASP A 109 10.37 4.00 -6.52
C ASP A 109 11.22 4.45 -7.71
N TRP A 110 12.40 3.87 -7.85
CA TRP A 110 13.25 4.06 -9.01
C TRP A 110 12.78 3.32 -10.27
N ASP A 111 12.12 2.16 -10.15
CA ASP A 111 11.48 1.50 -11.31
C ASP A 111 10.46 2.43 -11.97
N ILE A 112 9.57 3.01 -11.16
CA ILE A 112 8.52 3.92 -11.64
C ILE A 112 9.12 5.21 -12.20
N ALA A 113 10.11 5.78 -11.51
CA ALA A 113 10.81 6.95 -12.03
C ALA A 113 11.45 6.65 -13.40
N GLY A 114 12.09 5.49 -13.56
CA GLY A 114 12.67 5.03 -14.83
C GLY A 114 11.62 4.86 -15.93
N GLU A 115 10.46 4.24 -15.63
CA GLU A 115 9.33 4.12 -16.57
C GLU A 115 8.82 5.50 -17.03
N LEU A 116 8.69 6.46 -16.09
CA LEU A 116 8.23 7.82 -16.40
C LEU A 116 9.24 8.61 -17.21
N LEU A 117 10.53 8.50 -16.89
CA LEU A 117 11.61 9.17 -17.64
C LEU A 117 11.71 8.60 -19.07
N LYS A 118 11.55 7.28 -19.25
CA LYS A 118 11.49 6.68 -20.58
C LYS A 118 10.31 7.21 -21.39
N ALA A 119 9.12 7.33 -20.78
CA ALA A 119 7.96 7.92 -21.44
C ALA A 119 8.17 9.42 -21.78
N ALA A 120 8.95 10.15 -20.97
CA ALA A 120 9.33 11.52 -21.27
C ALA A 120 10.28 11.59 -22.49
N GLN A 121 11.26 10.68 -22.54
CA GLN A 121 12.18 10.53 -23.66
C GLN A 121 11.43 10.23 -24.98
N GLU A 122 10.50 9.28 -24.95
CA GLU A 122 9.64 8.93 -26.09
C GLU A 122 8.74 10.11 -26.55
N SER A 123 8.49 11.09 -25.68
CA SER A 123 7.78 12.32 -26.00
C SER A 123 8.66 13.47 -26.50
N GLY A 124 9.96 13.22 -26.71
CA GLY A 124 10.93 14.19 -27.23
C GLY A 124 11.63 15.03 -26.17
N ALA A 125 11.53 14.69 -24.88
CA ALA A 125 12.28 15.37 -23.83
C ALA A 125 13.73 14.86 -23.77
N SER A 126 14.70 15.75 -23.61
CA SER A 126 16.12 15.42 -23.47
C SER A 126 16.40 14.92 -22.04
N VAL A 127 16.28 13.61 -21.82
CA VAL A 127 16.35 12.98 -20.48
C VAL A 127 17.26 11.76 -20.40
N GLU A 128 18.02 11.48 -21.47
CA GLU A 128 18.89 10.31 -21.64
C GLU A 128 19.84 10.11 -20.45
N MET A 129 20.54 11.19 -20.06
CA MET A 129 21.49 11.16 -18.94
C MET A 129 20.79 10.86 -17.62
N LEU A 130 19.58 11.40 -17.43
CA LEU A 130 18.80 11.17 -16.22
C LEU A 130 18.23 9.74 -16.17
N VAL A 131 17.87 9.15 -17.32
CA VAL A 131 17.47 7.73 -17.42
C VAL A 131 18.63 6.83 -16.99
N ALA A 132 19.85 7.09 -17.46
CA ALA A 132 21.03 6.34 -17.05
C ALA A 132 21.31 6.49 -15.55
N ALA A 133 21.26 7.72 -15.02
CA ALA A 133 21.49 7.99 -13.61
C ALA A 133 20.40 7.37 -12.70
N ALA A 134 19.15 7.35 -13.15
CA ALA A 134 18.06 6.67 -12.42
C ALA A 134 18.27 5.15 -12.33
N ARG A 135 18.88 4.51 -13.34
CA ARG A 135 19.25 3.08 -13.29
C ARG A 135 20.32 2.82 -12.24
N GLU A 136 21.30 3.71 -12.12
CA GLU A 136 22.33 3.61 -11.07
C GLU A 136 21.70 3.75 -9.67
N LYS A 137 20.83 4.76 -9.48
CA LYS A 137 20.10 4.95 -8.23
C LYS A 137 19.22 3.76 -7.87
N ARG A 138 18.58 3.14 -8.88
CA ARG A 138 17.84 1.88 -8.70
C ARG A 138 18.75 0.76 -8.18
N ALA A 139 19.93 0.58 -8.77
CA ALA A 139 20.89 -0.44 -8.33
C ALA A 139 21.34 -0.20 -6.88
N GLN A 140 21.63 1.06 -6.52
CA GLN A 140 21.94 1.45 -5.14
C GLN A 140 20.78 1.15 -4.18
N ALA A 141 19.54 1.42 -4.59
CA ALA A 141 18.35 1.13 -3.80
C ALA A 141 18.12 -0.37 -3.59
N VAL A 142 18.42 -1.21 -4.58
CA VAL A 142 18.40 -2.68 -4.43
C VAL A 142 19.39 -3.12 -3.35
N VAL A 143 20.66 -2.70 -3.46
CA VAL A 143 21.70 -3.07 -2.48
C VAL A 143 21.32 -2.60 -1.07
N HIS A 144 20.83 -1.37 -0.95
CA HIS A 144 20.35 -0.83 0.32
C HIS A 144 19.21 -1.67 0.90
N SER A 145 18.21 -2.01 0.09
CA SER A 145 17.07 -2.81 0.53
C SER A 145 17.49 -4.21 0.96
N GLN A 146 18.40 -4.86 0.23
CA GLN A 146 18.94 -6.18 0.58
C GLN A 146 19.77 -6.16 1.86
N THR A 147 20.48 -5.06 2.12
CA THR A 147 21.27 -4.91 3.36
C THR A 147 20.38 -4.67 4.58
N MET A 148 19.31 -3.90 4.40
CA MET A 148 18.41 -3.48 5.49
C MET A 148 17.29 -4.49 5.77
N ILE A 149 16.91 -5.32 4.80
CA ILE A 149 15.89 -6.37 4.94
C ILE A 149 16.59 -7.72 5.04
N LYS A 150 16.92 -8.10 6.27
CA LYS A 150 17.41 -9.44 6.57
C LYS A 150 16.22 -10.35 6.84
N GLY A 151 16.16 -11.46 6.10
CA GLY A 151 15.04 -12.42 6.19
C GLY A 151 14.78 -12.88 7.62
N ASP A 152 15.83 -13.24 8.35
CA ASP A 152 15.75 -13.73 9.73
C ASP A 152 15.23 -12.67 10.70
N ASP A 153 15.68 -11.42 10.57
CA ASP A 153 15.21 -10.31 11.40
C ASP A 153 13.71 -10.03 11.16
N VAL A 154 13.29 -10.02 9.89
CA VAL A 154 11.88 -9.82 9.51
C VAL A 154 11.01 -10.96 10.02
N GLU A 155 11.49 -12.20 9.93
CA GLU A 155 10.77 -13.37 10.42
C GLU A 155 10.62 -13.38 11.93
N ALA A 156 11.72 -13.15 12.67
CA ALA A 156 11.68 -13.05 14.12
C ALA A 156 10.68 -11.97 14.58
N PHE A 157 10.75 -10.80 13.95
CA PHE A 157 9.81 -9.69 14.22
C PHE A 157 8.36 -10.07 13.90
N LEU A 158 8.08 -10.61 12.72
CA LEU A 158 6.72 -10.95 12.32
C LEU A 158 6.11 -12.06 13.18
N ASN A 159 6.91 -13.04 13.59
CA ASN A 159 6.46 -14.11 14.49
C ASN A 159 6.18 -13.60 15.90
N ASP A 160 7.04 -12.75 16.46
CA ASP A 160 6.80 -12.11 17.77
C ASP A 160 5.53 -11.26 17.76
N VAL A 161 5.37 -10.40 16.74
CA VAL A 161 4.20 -9.53 16.61
C VAL A 161 2.92 -10.34 16.39
N LEU A 162 2.96 -11.40 15.58
CA LEU A 162 1.83 -12.31 15.40
C LEU A 162 1.45 -13.00 16.72
N PHE A 163 2.43 -13.54 17.45
CA PHE A 163 2.22 -14.21 18.72
C PHE A 163 1.60 -13.28 19.77
N ARG A 164 2.16 -12.07 19.94
CA ARG A 164 1.62 -11.07 20.87
C ARG A 164 0.18 -10.69 20.55
N ALA A 165 -0.13 -10.49 19.27
CA ALA A 165 -1.49 -10.16 18.85
C ALA A 165 -2.46 -11.33 19.10
N GLN A 166 -2.05 -12.57 18.85
CA GLN A 166 -2.87 -13.75 19.13
C GLN A 166 -3.15 -13.88 20.63
N THR A 167 -2.13 -13.73 21.47
CA THR A 167 -2.27 -13.77 22.95
C THR A 167 -3.20 -12.66 23.44
N ALA A 168 -2.99 -11.41 22.99
CA ALA A 168 -3.86 -10.29 23.36
C ALA A 168 -5.32 -10.51 22.94
N LEU A 169 -5.54 -11.06 21.74
CA LEU A 169 -6.89 -11.33 21.25
C LEU A 169 -7.57 -12.48 21.99
N GLN A 170 -6.84 -13.53 22.36
CA GLN A 170 -7.38 -14.62 23.17
C GLN A 170 -7.81 -14.13 24.55
N SER A 171 -7.02 -13.24 25.18
CA SER A 171 -7.35 -12.68 26.49
C SER A 171 -8.47 -11.64 26.46
N ASN A 172 -8.53 -10.80 25.41
CA ASN A 172 -9.41 -9.62 25.38
C ASN A 172 -10.72 -9.83 24.60
N CYS A 173 -10.89 -10.96 23.88
CA CYS A 173 -12.10 -11.23 23.11
C CYS A 173 -13.00 -12.24 23.80
N ASN A 174 -14.22 -11.84 24.14
CA ASN A 174 -15.25 -12.71 24.76
C ASN A 174 -15.93 -13.66 23.75
N ASP A 175 -15.18 -14.28 22.83
CA ASP A 175 -15.66 -15.19 21.78
C ASP A 175 -16.86 -14.69 20.93
N LEU A 176 -17.02 -13.37 20.82
CA LEU A 176 -18.09 -12.80 20.02
C LEU A 176 -17.93 -13.19 18.54
N PRO A 177 -19.04 -13.45 17.81
CA PRO A 177 -19.00 -13.76 16.40
C PRO A 177 -18.35 -12.63 15.59
N VAL A 178 -17.39 -12.98 14.73
CA VAL A 178 -16.60 -12.01 13.95
C VAL A 178 -17.46 -11.14 13.03
N ARG A 179 -18.64 -11.60 12.63
CA ARG A 179 -19.48 -10.90 11.67
C ARG A 179 -19.85 -9.48 12.10
N ALA A 180 -20.35 -9.30 13.32
CA ALA A 180 -20.76 -7.98 13.80
C ALA A 180 -19.56 -7.02 13.93
N PHE A 181 -18.40 -7.56 14.34
CA PHE A 181 -17.13 -6.85 14.39
C PHE A 181 -16.68 -6.41 12.99
N ALA A 182 -16.61 -7.34 12.04
CA ALA A 182 -16.22 -7.08 10.66
C ALA A 182 -17.11 -6.02 10.00
N GLU A 183 -18.43 -6.15 10.11
CA GLU A 183 -19.39 -5.17 9.59
C GLU A 183 -19.17 -3.78 10.22
N ARG A 184 -18.90 -3.70 11.52
CA ARG A 184 -18.58 -2.44 12.21
C ARG A 184 -17.29 -1.81 11.69
N ARG A 185 -16.20 -2.59 11.55
CA ARG A 185 -14.90 -2.09 11.06
C ARG A 185 -14.98 -1.62 9.60
N VAL A 186 -15.69 -2.36 8.76
CA VAL A 186 -15.95 -1.96 7.36
C VAL A 186 -16.74 -0.65 7.30
N ARG A 187 -17.82 -0.52 8.08
CA ARG A 187 -18.60 0.74 8.15
C ARG A 187 -17.76 1.93 8.59
N LEU A 188 -16.86 1.77 9.56
CA LEU A 188 -15.95 2.83 9.99
C LEU A 188 -15.01 3.26 8.85
N ALA A 189 -14.43 2.31 8.12
CA ALA A 189 -13.57 2.61 6.97
C ALA A 189 -14.34 3.28 5.81
N GLN A 190 -15.59 2.86 5.57
CA GLN A 190 -16.49 3.51 4.60
C GLN A 190 -16.77 4.96 4.97
N ARG A 191 -17.15 5.23 6.23
CA ARG A 191 -17.39 6.60 6.72
C ARG A 191 -16.14 7.47 6.61
N ALA A 192 -14.97 6.93 6.94
CA ALA A 192 -13.71 7.65 6.80
C ALA A 192 -13.40 8.01 5.33
N LEU A 193 -13.61 7.06 4.41
CA LEU A 193 -13.46 7.31 2.97
C LEU A 193 -14.46 8.38 2.48
N GLN A 194 -15.72 8.28 2.88
CA GLN A 194 -16.75 9.24 2.47
C GLN A 194 -16.42 10.65 2.98
N LYS A 195 -16.04 10.79 4.25
CA LYS A 195 -15.61 12.08 4.84
C LYS A 195 -14.46 12.71 4.06
N ARG A 196 -13.41 11.93 3.76
CA ARG A 196 -12.24 12.39 3.01
C ARG A 196 -12.57 12.72 1.55
N SER A 197 -13.43 11.92 0.92
CA SER A 197 -13.88 12.16 -0.46
C SER A 197 -14.68 13.45 -0.57
N ARG A 198 -15.60 13.71 0.39
CA ARG A 198 -16.34 14.97 0.48
C ARG A 198 -15.42 16.17 0.72
N ARG A 199 -14.40 16.04 1.57
CA ARG A 199 -13.39 17.09 1.77
C ARG A 199 -12.62 17.38 0.48
N ALA A 200 -12.15 16.35 -0.21
CA ALA A 200 -11.44 16.48 -1.49
C ALA A 200 -12.33 17.09 -2.59
N ALA A 201 -13.64 16.79 -2.57
CA ALA A 201 -14.61 17.24 -3.55
C ALA A 201 -15.04 18.72 -3.43
N ARG A 202 -14.62 19.43 -2.37
CA ARG A 202 -14.98 20.85 -2.15
C ARG A 202 -14.43 21.78 -3.24
N ASN A 203 -13.29 21.41 -3.84
CA ASN A 203 -12.66 22.15 -4.90
C ASN A 203 -12.80 21.38 -6.23
N GLU A 204 -12.85 22.10 -7.34
CA GLU A 204 -12.89 21.48 -8.67
C GLU A 204 -11.65 20.60 -8.91
N ILE A 205 -10.50 21.10 -8.49
CA ILE A 205 -9.22 20.41 -8.43
C ILE A 205 -8.86 20.26 -6.94
N ALA A 206 -8.80 19.03 -6.46
CA ALA A 206 -8.47 18.75 -5.07
C ALA A 206 -6.98 19.01 -4.80
N HIS A 207 -6.67 19.45 -3.58
CA HIS A 207 -5.30 19.48 -3.09
C HIS A 207 -4.71 18.07 -3.06
N GLU A 208 -3.40 17.97 -3.32
CA GLU A 208 -2.62 16.73 -3.32
C GLU A 208 -2.82 15.94 -2.02
N GLU A 209 -2.72 16.60 -0.87
CA GLU A 209 -2.95 16.00 0.45
C GLU A 209 -4.32 15.34 0.59
N HIS A 210 -5.38 16.00 0.11
CA HIS A 210 -6.73 15.46 0.16
C HIS A 210 -6.90 14.23 -0.76
N LEU A 211 -6.22 14.20 -1.90
CA LEU A 211 -6.20 13.03 -2.78
C LEU A 211 -5.45 11.86 -2.11
N HIS A 212 -4.32 12.13 -1.43
CA HIS A 212 -3.60 11.14 -0.63
C HIS A 212 -4.46 10.58 0.51
N ASP A 213 -5.20 11.42 1.22
CA ASP A 213 -6.13 11.01 2.27
C ASP A 213 -7.20 10.01 1.77
N VAL A 214 -7.82 10.35 0.64
CA VAL A 214 -8.83 9.50 -0.02
C VAL A 214 -8.20 8.18 -0.46
N ARG A 215 -6.99 8.24 -1.01
CA ARG A 215 -6.22 7.06 -1.40
C ARG A 215 -5.95 6.13 -0.22
N LYS A 216 -5.43 6.66 0.89
CA LYS A 216 -5.17 5.91 2.14
C LYS A 216 -6.45 5.26 2.67
N ALA A 217 -7.56 6.00 2.73
CA ALA A 217 -8.85 5.46 3.19
C ALA A 217 -9.40 4.37 2.26
N GLY A 218 -9.29 4.56 0.94
CA GLY A 218 -9.80 3.60 -0.03
C GLY A 218 -9.00 2.30 -0.05
N LYS A 219 -7.66 2.36 0.10
CA LYS A 219 -6.81 1.17 0.30
C LYS A 219 -7.25 0.38 1.54
N LYS A 220 -7.42 1.07 2.66
CA LYS A 220 -7.88 0.46 3.92
C LYS A 220 -9.22 -0.24 3.74
N LEU A 221 -10.22 0.46 3.18
CA LEU A 221 -11.53 -0.13 2.93
C LEU A 221 -11.44 -1.36 2.01
N ARG A 222 -10.67 -1.28 0.93
CA ARG A 222 -10.49 -2.41 0.00
C ARG A 222 -9.94 -3.65 0.72
N TYR A 223 -8.87 -3.50 1.49
CA TYR A 223 -8.28 -4.63 2.23
C TYR A 223 -9.25 -5.23 3.26
N LEU A 224 -10.02 -4.41 3.97
CA LEU A 224 -11.04 -4.93 4.91
C LEU A 224 -12.16 -5.68 4.19
N LEU A 225 -12.60 -5.18 3.03
CA LEU A 225 -13.60 -5.87 2.21
C LEU A 225 -13.06 -7.19 1.66
N GLU A 226 -11.78 -7.25 1.26
CA GLU A 226 -11.12 -8.48 0.81
C GLU A 226 -10.99 -9.50 1.96
N PHE A 227 -10.51 -9.08 3.13
CA PHE A 227 -10.35 -9.95 4.29
C PHE A 227 -11.67 -10.49 4.83
N PHE A 228 -12.66 -9.62 5.02
CA PHE A 228 -13.91 -10.00 5.66
C PHE A 228 -14.98 -10.47 4.67
N GLN A 229 -14.67 -10.55 3.37
CA GLN A 229 -15.57 -11.04 2.32
C GLN A 229 -16.31 -12.35 2.68
N PRO A 230 -15.68 -13.35 3.34
CA PRO A 230 -16.37 -14.59 3.71
C PRO A 230 -17.44 -14.42 4.81
N VAL A 231 -17.33 -13.38 5.66
CA VAL A 231 -18.15 -13.24 6.88
C VAL A 231 -19.18 -12.12 6.79
N ILE A 232 -18.96 -11.10 5.96
CA ILE A 232 -19.93 -10.02 5.72
C ILE A 232 -20.93 -10.40 4.61
N LYS A 233 -22.21 -10.00 4.79
CA LYS A 233 -23.26 -10.22 3.78
C LYS A 233 -23.21 -9.15 2.69
N GLY A 234 -23.66 -9.53 1.49
CA GLY A 234 -23.76 -8.62 0.33
C GLY A 234 -22.49 -8.69 -0.51
N GLY A 235 -22.63 -9.07 -1.79
CA GLY A 235 -21.49 -9.18 -2.69
C GLY A 235 -20.77 -7.84 -2.86
N HIS A 236 -19.64 -7.66 -2.18
CA HIS A 236 -18.86 -6.42 -2.26
C HIS A 236 -17.97 -6.34 -3.50
N GLY A 237 -18.02 -7.32 -4.42
CA GLY A 237 -17.22 -7.34 -5.63
C GLY A 237 -17.40 -6.08 -6.49
N ARG A 238 -18.62 -5.54 -6.60
CA ARG A 238 -18.87 -4.27 -7.31
C ARG A 238 -18.21 -3.09 -6.59
N THR A 239 -18.34 -3.01 -5.28
CA THR A 239 -17.69 -1.97 -4.46
C THR A 239 -16.17 -2.03 -4.58
N ILE A 240 -15.59 -3.23 -4.49
CA ILE A 240 -14.14 -3.45 -4.66
C ILE A 240 -13.70 -3.00 -6.06
N ARG A 241 -14.41 -3.39 -7.13
CA ARG A 241 -14.09 -2.94 -8.50
C ARG A 241 -14.15 -1.41 -8.65
N ASN A 242 -15.18 -0.78 -8.09
CA ASN A 242 -15.32 0.68 -8.12
C ASN A 242 -14.18 1.37 -7.34
N LEU A 243 -13.86 0.88 -6.14
CA LEU A 243 -12.74 1.36 -5.35
C LEU A 243 -11.42 1.20 -6.11
N THR A 244 -11.16 0.03 -6.69
CA THR A 244 -9.97 -0.22 -7.50
C THR A 244 -9.85 0.76 -8.66
N SER A 245 -10.95 1.02 -9.37
CA SER A 245 -10.97 2.02 -10.46
C SER A 245 -10.56 3.43 -10.00
N VAL A 246 -11.06 3.87 -8.83
CA VAL A 246 -10.69 5.15 -8.22
C VAL A 246 -9.22 5.13 -7.78
N GLN A 247 -8.79 4.05 -7.12
CA GLN A 247 -7.42 3.87 -6.62
C GLN A 247 -6.39 3.83 -7.75
N ASN A 248 -6.73 3.32 -8.93
CA ASN A 248 -5.84 3.35 -10.10
C ASN A 248 -5.55 4.79 -10.54
N LYS A 249 -6.57 5.66 -10.57
CA LYS A 249 -6.40 7.07 -10.96
C LYS A 249 -5.60 7.85 -9.92
N LEU A 250 -5.88 7.62 -8.63
CA LEU A 250 -5.09 8.17 -7.52
C LEU A 250 -3.66 7.63 -7.51
N GLY A 251 -3.47 6.37 -7.93
CA GLY A 251 -2.18 5.71 -8.06
C GLY A 251 -1.28 6.43 -9.05
N LEU A 252 -1.76 6.60 -10.29
CA LEU A 252 -0.99 7.27 -11.35
C LEU A 252 -0.53 8.68 -10.98
N PHE A 253 -1.34 9.42 -10.22
CA PHE A 253 -0.95 10.73 -9.72
C PHE A 253 0.16 10.61 -8.65
N ASN A 254 -0.04 9.73 -7.67
CA ASN A 254 0.93 9.48 -6.59
C ASN A 254 2.25 8.93 -7.15
N ASP A 255 2.23 8.13 -8.23
CA ASP A 255 3.42 7.64 -8.94
C ASP A 255 4.30 8.81 -9.34
N ILE A 256 3.72 9.77 -10.06
CA ILE A 256 4.44 10.93 -10.58
C ILE A 256 4.90 11.84 -9.46
N ALA A 257 4.06 12.09 -8.45
CA ALA A 257 4.42 12.93 -7.31
C ALA A 257 5.61 12.35 -6.53
N ALA A 258 5.61 11.04 -6.31
CA ALA A 258 6.67 10.37 -5.59
C ALA A 258 7.97 10.28 -6.43
N SER A 259 7.88 10.05 -7.74
CA SER A 259 9.04 10.14 -8.64
C SER A 259 9.61 11.56 -8.76
N GLU A 260 8.76 12.58 -8.79
CA GLU A 260 9.20 13.99 -8.78
C GLU A 260 10.01 14.29 -7.51
N PHE A 261 9.48 13.89 -6.34
CA PHE A 261 10.18 14.05 -5.08
C PHE A 261 11.51 13.27 -5.05
N LEU A 262 11.48 12.00 -5.47
CA LEU A 262 12.66 11.12 -5.50
C LEU A 262 13.79 11.70 -6.36
N ILE A 263 13.46 12.21 -7.55
CA ILE A 263 14.42 12.83 -8.47
C ILE A 263 14.96 14.13 -7.88
N ARG A 264 14.11 14.97 -7.25
CA ARG A 264 14.57 16.22 -6.60
C ARG A 264 15.51 15.97 -5.42
N SER A 265 15.26 14.92 -4.65
CA SER A 265 16.05 14.60 -3.45
C SER A 265 17.33 13.81 -3.77
N ALA A 266 17.49 13.32 -4.99
CA ALA A 266 18.66 12.57 -5.40
C ALA A 266 19.78 13.48 -5.92
N THR A 267 21.00 13.17 -5.52
CA THR A 267 22.21 13.77 -6.12
C THR A 267 22.62 12.97 -7.35
N PHE A 268 22.71 13.63 -8.50
CA PHE A 268 23.18 13.03 -9.75
C PHE A 268 24.55 13.60 -10.12
N SER A 269 25.53 12.72 -10.30
CA SER A 269 26.84 13.10 -10.82
C SER A 269 26.80 13.09 -12.34
N GLY A 270 27.23 14.18 -12.98
CA GLY A 270 27.33 14.24 -14.45
C GLY A 270 26.00 14.44 -15.20
N VAL A 271 24.90 14.76 -14.51
CA VAL A 271 23.65 15.19 -15.14
C VAL A 271 23.59 16.72 -15.12
N PRO A 272 23.52 17.41 -16.28
CA PRO A 272 23.36 18.87 -16.33
C PRO A 272 22.10 19.33 -15.62
N THR A 273 22.17 20.49 -14.97
CA THR A 273 21.04 21.08 -14.22
C THR A 273 19.84 21.33 -15.13
N GLU A 274 20.08 21.70 -16.38
CA GLU A 274 19.07 22.00 -17.39
C GLU A 274 18.22 20.75 -17.70
N VAL A 275 18.89 19.61 -17.93
CA VAL A 275 18.26 18.30 -18.18
C VAL A 275 17.39 17.87 -16.99
N LEU A 276 17.88 18.11 -15.77
CA LEU A 276 17.12 17.83 -14.54
C LEU A 276 15.87 18.71 -14.44
N LEU A 277 16.00 20.02 -14.70
CA LEU A 277 14.88 20.97 -14.63
C LEU A 277 13.80 20.70 -15.68
N GLU A 278 14.19 20.40 -16.92
CA GLU A 278 13.26 20.02 -18.00
C GLU A 278 12.45 18.76 -17.63
N SER A 279 13.14 17.74 -17.12
CA SER A 279 12.51 16.49 -16.65
C SER A 279 11.49 16.75 -15.54
N LEU A 280 11.85 17.58 -14.55
CA LEU A 280 10.97 17.95 -13.46
C LEU A 280 9.78 18.78 -13.94
N GLN A 281 9.97 19.63 -14.96
CA GLN A 281 8.88 20.38 -15.58
C GLN A 281 7.89 19.43 -16.29
N TRP A 282 8.39 18.45 -17.03
CA TRP A 282 7.55 17.42 -17.66
C TRP A 282 6.75 16.63 -16.61
N LEU A 283 7.40 16.16 -15.55
CA LEU A 283 6.74 15.43 -14.46
C LEU A 283 5.65 16.29 -13.79
N LYS A 284 5.93 17.58 -13.53
CA LYS A 284 4.95 18.52 -12.98
C LYS A 284 3.73 18.69 -13.88
N GLN A 285 3.91 18.76 -15.20
CA GLN A 285 2.80 18.83 -16.16
C GLN A 285 1.96 17.55 -16.14
N GLN A 286 2.61 16.38 -16.13
CA GLN A 286 1.91 15.10 -16.03
C GLN A 286 1.14 14.98 -14.71
N LYS A 287 1.76 15.39 -13.59
CA LYS A 287 1.15 15.41 -12.25
C LYS A 287 -0.16 16.20 -12.28
N ASN A 288 -0.12 17.44 -12.77
CA ASN A 288 -1.29 18.31 -12.87
C ASN A 288 -2.42 17.68 -13.72
N ARG A 289 -2.09 17.05 -14.85
CA ARG A 289 -3.07 16.34 -15.69
C ARG A 289 -3.72 15.18 -14.94
N ARG A 290 -2.93 14.37 -14.24
CA ARG A 290 -3.45 13.22 -13.45
C ARG A 290 -4.23 13.66 -12.22
N MET A 291 -3.83 14.73 -11.54
CA MET A 291 -4.58 15.32 -10.42
C MET A 291 -5.98 15.75 -10.82
N ARG A 292 -6.15 16.40 -11.99
CA ARG A 292 -7.48 16.76 -12.51
C ARG A 292 -8.35 15.52 -12.74
N ALA A 293 -7.78 14.48 -13.35
CA ALA A 293 -8.50 13.23 -13.59
C ALA A 293 -8.87 12.51 -12.28
N ALA A 294 -7.97 12.50 -11.29
CA ALA A 294 -8.22 11.96 -9.97
C ALA A 294 -9.31 12.74 -9.23
N SER A 295 -9.25 14.07 -9.26
CA SER A 295 -10.25 14.96 -8.63
C SER A 295 -11.66 14.72 -9.17
N ARG A 296 -11.81 14.58 -10.49
CA ARG A 296 -13.11 14.21 -11.11
C ARG A 296 -13.60 12.85 -10.61
N ARG A 297 -12.72 11.86 -10.51
CA ARG A 297 -13.08 10.50 -10.07
C ARG A 297 -13.45 10.45 -8.58
N VAL A 298 -12.78 11.24 -7.74
CA VAL A 298 -13.09 11.37 -6.32
C VAL A 298 -14.43 12.07 -6.10
N ARG A 299 -14.73 13.14 -6.85
CA ARG A 299 -16.05 13.80 -6.82
C ARG A 299 -17.19 12.83 -7.14
N ALA A 300 -17.00 11.95 -8.12
CA ALA A 300 -18.01 10.95 -8.50
C ALA A 300 -18.34 9.93 -7.40
N ILE A 301 -17.47 9.75 -6.39
CA ILE A 301 -17.71 8.84 -5.26
C ILE A 301 -17.96 9.57 -3.93
N ALA A 302 -17.96 10.91 -3.95
CA ALA A 302 -18.20 11.74 -2.78
C ALA A 302 -19.71 11.95 -2.50
N GLY A 303 -20.54 11.74 -3.52
CA GLY A 303 -22.01 11.74 -3.46
C GLY A 303 -22.55 10.67 -2.52
#